data_AF-A0A1H8A3J5-F1
#
_entry.id   AF-A0A1H8A3J5-F1
#
_cell.length_a   1.000
_cell.length_b   1.000
_cell.length_c   1.000
_cell.angle_alpha   90.00
_cell.angle_beta   90.00
_cell.angle_gamma   90.00
#
_symmetry.space_group_name_H-M   'P 1'
#
loop_
_entity.id
_entity.type
_entity.pdbx_description
1 polymer ?
#
loop_
_entity_poly.entity_id
_entity_poly.type
_entity_poly.pdbx_seq_one_letter_code
_entity_poly.pdbx_strand_id
1 'polypeptide(L)'
;MDENLVCEPEIVRDTRLVDRRRAAAYVGVTAGRFEQLVRDNVVPPPVMVDNKRRWAIALLDVAKDAVVGSMPCLPPIAAEIAPVARPCERAPAPVSHELPDQAWFEQRARFVQRVRRSLLSGNEIRLLREFKLLKQNEISMFGYYGSFEALMVRGYIVEIDRKPPSSRPLVSYRLTDRGEQVISALKDD
;
A
#
# COMPACT_ATOMS: atom_id res chain seq x y z
N MET A 1 10.46 15.49 53.64
CA MET A 1 11.88 15.86 53.52
C MET A 1 12.52 14.76 52.71
N ASP A 2 12.34 14.90 51.40
CA ASP A 2 13.07 14.26 50.32
C ASP A 2 14.58 14.31 50.56
N GLU A 3 15.36 13.32 50.10
CA GLU A 3 16.36 13.40 49.02
C GLU A 3 17.35 12.25 49.34
N ASN A 4 18.02 11.49 48.47
CA ASN A 4 18.42 11.67 47.09
C ASN A 4 18.88 10.28 46.58
N LEU A 5 18.13 9.64 45.67
CA LEU A 5 18.61 8.45 44.94
C LEU A 5 19.38 8.93 43.71
N VAL A 6 20.68 9.14 43.87
CA VAL A 6 21.60 9.28 42.73
C VAL A 6 21.84 7.88 42.16
N CYS A 7 21.03 7.50 41.18
CA CYS A 7 21.41 6.48 40.22
C CYS A 7 21.69 7.18 38.89
N GLU A 8 22.96 7.48 38.64
CA GLU A 8 23.41 7.73 37.28
C GLU A 8 23.19 6.44 36.47
N PRO A 9 22.41 6.47 35.38
CA PRO A 9 22.47 5.37 34.44
C PRO A 9 23.70 5.60 33.57
N GLU A 10 24.75 4.80 33.82
CA GLU A 10 25.86 4.60 32.91
C GLU A 10 25.30 4.38 31.49
N ILE A 11 25.49 5.37 30.62
CA ILE A 11 25.20 5.27 29.20
C ILE A 11 26.29 4.39 28.58
N VAL A 12 26.21 3.08 28.84
CA VAL A 12 26.90 2.07 28.03
C VAL A 12 26.30 2.23 26.64
N ARG A 13 27.00 2.94 25.77
CA ARG A 13 26.62 3.17 24.37
C ARG A 13 26.62 1.82 23.67
N ASP A 14 25.47 1.15 23.77
CA ASP A 14 25.25 -0.19 23.28
C ASP A 14 25.29 -0.11 21.74
N THR A 15 26.40 -0.54 21.14
CA THR A 15 26.59 -0.64 19.67
C THR A 15 25.77 -1.78 19.05
N ARG A 16 24.72 -2.22 19.76
CA ARG A 16 23.86 -3.33 19.38
C ARG A 16 22.94 -2.88 18.25
N LEU A 17 23.17 -3.45 17.08
CA LEU A 17 22.27 -3.34 15.94
C LEU A 17 21.00 -4.16 16.21
N VAL A 18 19.87 -3.46 16.33
CA VAL A 18 18.58 -4.05 16.69
C VAL A 18 17.63 -4.16 15.50
N ASP A 19 16.82 -5.20 15.53
CA ASP A 19 15.75 -5.41 14.55
C ASP A 19 14.63 -4.39 14.71
N ARG A 20 13.86 -4.19 13.63
CA ARG A 20 12.74 -3.23 13.54
C ARG A 20 11.83 -3.19 14.77
N ARG A 21 11.41 -4.35 15.28
CA ARG A 21 10.48 -4.43 16.42
C ARG A 21 11.10 -3.92 17.72
N ARG A 22 12.38 -4.21 17.93
CA ARG A 22 13.12 -3.76 19.11
C ARG A 22 13.45 -2.26 19.00
N ALA A 23 13.77 -1.77 17.81
CA ALA A 23 13.96 -0.35 17.54
C ALA A 23 12.68 0.47 17.79
N ALA A 24 11.53 -0.01 17.33
CA ALA A 24 10.23 0.63 17.56
C ALA A 24 9.87 0.68 19.05
N ALA A 25 10.07 -0.43 19.78
CA ALA A 25 9.85 -0.49 21.22
C ALA A 25 10.78 0.47 21.99
N TYR A 26 12.03 0.60 21.55
CA TYR A 26 13.00 1.52 22.16
C TYR A 26 12.58 2.99 22.02
N VAL A 27 12.02 3.38 20.88
CA VAL A 27 11.48 4.73 20.63
C VAL A 27 10.08 4.92 21.25
N GLY A 28 9.45 3.87 21.78
CA GLY A 28 8.12 3.93 22.40
C GLY A 28 6.95 4.00 21.41
N VAL A 29 7.14 3.53 20.18
CA VAL A 29 6.13 3.59 19.11
C VAL A 29 5.81 2.21 18.55
N THR A 30 4.66 2.09 17.86
CA THR A 30 4.31 0.84 17.15
C THR A 30 5.26 0.62 15.96
N ALA A 31 5.48 -0.63 15.56
CA ALA A 31 6.40 -0.96 14.46
C ALA A 31 6.00 -0.30 13.12
N GLY A 32 4.70 -0.13 12.86
CA GLY A 32 4.20 0.58 11.68
C GLY A 32 4.46 2.09 11.75
N ARG A 33 4.29 2.70 12.93
CA ARG A 33 4.60 4.12 13.15
C ARG A 33 6.10 4.39 13.05
N PHE A 34 6.92 3.46 13.54
CA PHE A 34 8.38 3.54 13.42
C PHE A 34 8.84 3.56 11.95
N GLU A 35 8.28 2.71 11.08
CA GLU A 35 8.61 2.76 9.64
C GLU A 35 8.16 4.05 8.97
N GLN A 36 7.03 4.60 9.41
CA GLN A 36 6.57 5.91 8.95
C GLN A 36 7.55 7.02 9.35
N LEU A 37 8.05 7.02 10.60
CA LEU A 37 9.05 7.99 11.06
C LEU A 37 10.39 7.86 10.32
N VAL A 38 10.78 6.65 9.93
CA VAL A 38 11.95 6.43 9.05
C VAL A 38 11.70 7.00 7.65
N ARG A 39 10.48 6.86 7.11
CA ARG A 39 10.09 7.42 5.80
C ARG A 39 10.04 8.95 5.82
N ASP A 40 9.59 9.52 6.94
CA ASP A 40 9.45 10.96 7.14
C ASP A 40 10.79 11.62 7.57
N ASN A 41 11.91 10.88 7.52
CA ASN A 41 13.27 11.30 7.89
C ASN A 41 13.43 11.76 9.36
N VAL A 42 12.49 11.41 10.25
CA VAL A 42 12.56 11.71 11.69
C VAL A 42 13.46 10.70 12.42
N VAL A 43 13.45 9.44 11.98
CA VAL A 43 14.32 8.37 12.49
C VAL A 43 15.36 8.02 11.44
N PRO A 44 16.63 7.80 11.80
CA PRO A 44 17.68 7.49 10.85
C PRO A 44 17.39 6.21 10.03
N PRO A 45 17.83 6.19 8.76
CA PRO A 45 17.61 5.06 7.88
C PRO A 45 18.33 3.79 8.38
N PRO A 46 17.78 2.59 8.10
CA PRO A 46 18.38 1.34 8.54
C PRO A 46 19.73 1.08 7.88
N VAL A 47 20.62 0.46 8.63
CA VAL A 47 21.83 -0.18 8.12
C VAL A 47 21.49 -1.61 7.70
N MET A 48 21.88 -2.00 6.49
CA MET A 48 21.68 -3.35 5.99
C MET A 48 22.81 -4.26 6.48
N VAL A 49 22.50 -5.22 7.35
CA VAL A 49 23.44 -6.25 7.83
C VAL A 49 22.81 -7.62 7.60
N ASP A 50 23.52 -8.53 6.93
CA ASP A 50 23.03 -9.86 6.52
C ASP A 50 21.71 -9.80 5.74
N ASN A 51 21.58 -8.83 4.82
CA ASN A 51 20.37 -8.58 4.04
C ASN A 51 19.12 -8.25 4.87
N LYS A 52 19.30 -7.90 6.16
CA LYS A 52 18.24 -7.47 7.08
C LYS A 52 18.46 -6.02 7.52
N ARG A 53 17.35 -5.28 7.65
CA ARG A 53 17.36 -3.90 8.14
C ARG A 53 17.58 -3.89 9.64
N ARG A 54 18.67 -3.27 10.08
CA ARG A 54 18.99 -3.08 11.50
C ARG A 54 19.24 -1.62 11.82
N TRP A 55 18.96 -1.24 13.06
CA TRP A 55 19.15 0.12 13.56
C TRP A 55 20.15 0.11 14.71
N ALA A 56 21.07 1.08 14.70
CA ALA A 56 21.98 1.29 15.83
C ALA A 56 21.24 2.04 16.93
N ILE A 57 21.22 1.49 18.14
CA ILE A 57 20.53 2.12 19.29
C ILE A 57 21.06 3.55 19.53
N ALA A 58 22.38 3.76 19.41
CA ALA A 58 22.99 5.09 19.56
C ALA A 58 22.43 6.16 18.59
N LEU A 59 21.95 5.76 17.41
CA LEU A 59 21.32 6.68 16.45
C LEU A 59 19.81 6.87 16.75
N LEU A 60 19.19 5.94 17.47
CA LEU A 60 17.80 6.03 17.91
C LEU A 60 17.64 6.96 19.12
N ASP A 61 18.68 7.14 19.93
CA ASP A 61 18.67 8.07 21.08
C ASP A 61 18.36 9.50 20.63
N VAL A 62 18.98 9.96 19.54
CA VAL A 62 18.74 11.30 18.96
C VAL A 62 17.31 11.43 18.43
N ALA A 63 16.74 10.36 17.89
CA ALA A 63 15.38 10.35 17.37
C ALA A 63 14.32 10.25 18.48
N LYS A 64 14.65 9.62 19.62
CA LYS A 64 13.77 9.51 20.79
C LYS A 64 13.38 10.89 21.30
N ASP A 65 14.34 11.79 21.43
CA ASP A 65 14.11 13.16 21.93
C ASP A 65 13.27 13.99 20.95
N ALA A 66 13.48 13.81 19.64
CA ALA A 66 12.68 14.45 18.60
C ALA A 66 11.22 13.94 18.57
N VAL A 67 10.98 12.66 18.86
CA VAL A 67 9.64 12.06 18.90
C VAL A 67 8.87 12.47 20.15
N VAL A 68 9.54 12.61 21.30
CA VAL A 68 8.92 13.08 22.55
C VAL A 68 8.46 14.54 22.43
N GLY A 69 9.21 15.39 21.72
CA GLY A 69 8.80 16.78 21.44
C GLY A 69 7.60 16.92 20.48
N SER A 70 7.26 15.87 19.74
CA SER A 70 6.15 15.83 18.78
C SER A 70 4.89 15.12 19.32
N MET A 71 4.89 14.66 20.57
CA MET A 71 3.68 14.13 21.19
C MET A 71 2.74 15.29 21.58
N PRO A 72 1.49 15.33 21.07
CA PRO A 72 0.47 16.15 21.68
C PRO A 72 0.23 15.61 23.10
N CYS A 73 0.46 16.43 24.12
CA CYS A 73 0.06 16.11 25.49
C CYS A 73 -1.43 15.74 25.50
N LEU A 74 -1.74 14.47 25.78
CA LEU A 74 -3.11 14.04 26.03
C LEU A 74 -3.53 14.54 27.42
N PRO A 75 -4.75 15.09 27.59
CA PRO A 75 -5.25 15.41 28.92
C PRO A 75 -5.56 14.13 29.69
N PRO A 76 -5.48 14.14 31.04
CA PRO A 76 -5.72 12.96 31.86
C PRO A 76 -7.19 12.55 31.79
N ILE A 77 -7.44 11.31 31.37
CA ILE A 77 -8.78 10.72 31.31
C ILE A 77 -9.20 10.34 32.74
N ALA A 78 -10.01 11.18 33.37
CA ALA A 78 -10.86 10.77 34.48
C ALA A 78 -12.01 9.93 33.91
N ALA A 79 -12.20 8.75 34.48
CA ALA A 79 -13.30 7.85 34.16
C ALA A 79 -14.62 8.47 34.61
N GLU A 80 -15.60 8.57 33.71
CA GLU A 80 -17.01 8.60 34.10
C GLU A 80 -17.91 8.04 32.99
N ILE A 81 -18.91 7.30 33.45
CA ILE A 81 -19.77 6.39 32.70
C ILE A 81 -20.99 7.15 32.18
N ALA A 82 -21.32 7.06 30.88
CA ALA A 82 -22.70 7.18 30.38
C ALA A 82 -22.84 6.67 28.93
N PRO A 83 -23.92 5.93 28.59
CA PRO A 83 -24.12 5.38 27.26
C PRO A 83 -24.90 6.36 26.38
N VAL A 84 -24.28 6.86 25.31
CA VAL A 84 -25.00 7.63 24.27
C VAL A 84 -24.47 7.25 22.89
N ALA A 85 -25.41 6.79 22.06
CA ALA A 85 -25.38 6.57 20.61
C ALA A 85 -24.03 6.78 19.91
N ARG A 86 -23.43 5.68 19.42
CA ARG A 86 -22.20 5.70 18.61
C ARG A 86 -22.38 6.57 17.35
N PRO A 87 -21.68 7.71 17.22
CA PRO A 87 -21.35 8.25 15.91
C PRO A 87 -20.21 7.38 15.37
N CYS A 88 -20.37 6.85 14.16
CA CYS A 88 -19.38 6.00 13.50
C CYS A 88 -17.96 6.54 13.70
N GLU A 89 -17.13 5.75 14.37
CA GLU A 89 -15.70 5.98 14.55
C GLU A 89 -15.06 6.07 13.16
N ARG A 90 -14.82 7.29 12.70
CA ARG A 90 -14.28 7.55 11.36
C ARG A 90 -12.86 7.02 11.35
N ALA A 91 -12.67 5.92 10.62
CA ALA A 91 -11.38 5.33 10.31
C ALA A 91 -10.36 6.42 9.92
N PRO A 92 -9.06 6.25 10.25
CA PRO A 92 -8.02 7.23 9.91
C PRO A 92 -8.13 7.59 8.43
N ALA A 93 -8.11 8.89 8.14
CA ALA A 93 -8.31 9.41 6.79
C ALA A 93 -7.43 8.64 5.81
N PRO A 94 -7.99 8.07 4.73
CA PRO A 94 -7.19 7.41 3.72
C PRO A 94 -6.14 8.40 3.22
N VAL A 95 -4.94 7.88 2.96
CA VAL A 95 -3.84 8.59 2.28
C VAL A 95 -4.48 9.47 1.20
N SER A 96 -4.19 10.78 1.22
CA SER A 96 -4.71 11.72 0.23
C SER A 96 -4.29 11.23 -1.17
N HIS A 97 -5.12 10.40 -1.79
CA HIS A 97 -4.97 10.01 -3.17
C HIS A 97 -5.28 11.27 -3.94
N GLU A 98 -4.24 11.90 -4.49
CA GLU A 98 -4.42 13.02 -5.42
C GLU A 98 -5.44 12.58 -6.47
N LEU A 99 -6.54 13.31 -6.54
CA LEU A 99 -7.57 13.05 -7.53
C LEU A 99 -6.96 13.28 -8.91
N PRO A 100 -7.31 12.47 -9.92
CA PRO A 100 -6.82 12.68 -11.28
C PRO A 100 -7.10 14.11 -11.75
N ASP A 101 -6.12 14.72 -12.40
CA ASP A 101 -6.24 16.07 -12.95
C ASP A 101 -6.94 16.07 -14.32
N GLN A 102 -7.21 17.29 -14.84
CA GLN A 102 -7.89 17.45 -16.12
C GLN A 102 -7.11 16.81 -17.30
N ALA A 103 -5.77 16.89 -17.26
CA ALA A 103 -4.92 16.31 -18.29
C ALA A 103 -5.04 14.78 -18.32
N TRP A 104 -5.11 14.13 -17.15
CA TRP A 104 -5.33 12.71 -17.02
C TRP A 104 -6.68 12.30 -17.64
N PHE A 105 -7.77 13.04 -17.36
CA PHE A 105 -9.08 12.75 -17.93
C PHE A 105 -9.10 12.87 -19.46
N GLU A 106 -8.46 13.90 -20.02
CA GLU A 106 -8.35 14.06 -21.48
C GLU A 106 -7.56 12.92 -22.12
N GLN A 107 -6.43 12.54 -21.52
CA GLN A 107 -5.65 11.40 -21.98
C GLN A 107 -6.47 10.11 -21.93
N ARG A 108 -7.22 9.89 -20.86
CA ARG A 108 -8.10 8.73 -20.70
C ARG A 108 -9.21 8.73 -21.75
N ALA A 109 -9.83 9.87 -22.02
CA ALA A 109 -10.87 10.00 -23.04
C ALA A 109 -10.33 9.70 -24.45
N ARG A 110 -9.16 10.23 -24.81
CA ARG A 110 -8.49 9.94 -26.09
C ARG A 110 -8.16 8.46 -26.25
N PHE A 111 -7.68 7.82 -25.19
CA PHE A 111 -7.45 6.38 -25.17
C PHE A 111 -8.75 5.60 -25.44
N VAL A 112 -9.82 5.91 -24.68
CA VAL A 112 -11.13 5.26 -24.83
C VAL A 112 -11.66 5.39 -26.26
N GLN A 113 -11.58 6.58 -26.84
CA GLN A 113 -12.02 6.82 -28.22
C GLN A 113 -11.20 6.00 -29.24
N ARG A 114 -9.88 5.95 -29.07
CA ARG A 114 -9.00 5.17 -29.94
C ARG A 114 -9.34 3.68 -29.91
N VAL A 115 -9.50 3.13 -28.70
CA VAL A 115 -9.84 1.73 -28.47
C VAL A 115 -11.19 1.36 -29.09
N ARG A 116 -12.20 2.24 -28.94
CA ARG A 116 -13.54 2.01 -29.52
C ARG A 116 -13.55 2.03 -31.04
N ARG A 117 -12.62 2.75 -31.67
CA ARG A 117 -12.48 2.84 -33.13
C ARG A 117 -11.58 1.75 -33.72
N SER A 118 -10.72 1.15 -32.91
CA SER A 118 -9.77 0.14 -33.36
C SER A 118 -10.33 -1.28 -33.25
N LEU A 119 -10.01 -2.12 -34.24
CA LEU A 119 -10.23 -3.56 -34.17
C LEU A 119 -9.45 -4.18 -33.00
N LEU A 120 -9.77 -5.43 -32.67
CA LEU A 120 -9.01 -6.19 -31.69
C LEU A 120 -7.60 -6.46 -32.21
N SER A 121 -6.61 -6.07 -31.43
CA SER A 121 -5.21 -6.41 -31.68
C SER A 121 -4.95 -7.89 -31.43
N GLY A 122 -3.87 -8.42 -32.01
CA GLY A 122 -3.47 -9.82 -31.80
C GLY A 122 -3.26 -10.17 -30.32
N ASN A 123 -2.71 -9.24 -29.52
CA ASN A 123 -2.58 -9.43 -28.08
C ASN A 123 -3.93 -9.58 -27.39
N GLU A 124 -4.92 -8.76 -27.75
CA GLU A 124 -6.26 -8.83 -27.16
C GLU A 124 -6.96 -10.14 -27.53
N ILE A 125 -6.85 -10.58 -28.78
CA ILE A 125 -7.38 -11.89 -29.22
C ILE A 125 -6.72 -13.03 -28.44
N ARG A 126 -5.39 -12.98 -28.29
CA ARG A 126 -4.62 -13.97 -27.52
C ARG A 126 -5.07 -14.04 -26.07
N LEU A 127 -5.27 -12.89 -25.41
CA LEU A 127 -5.76 -12.81 -24.03
C LEU A 127 -7.18 -13.37 -23.89
N LEU A 128 -8.08 -13.03 -24.81
CA LEU A 128 -9.44 -13.57 -24.82
C LEU A 128 -9.44 -15.11 -24.99
N ARG A 129 -8.55 -15.64 -25.83
CA ARG A 129 -8.37 -17.10 -25.97
C ARG A 129 -7.81 -17.74 -24.71
N GLU A 130 -6.94 -17.08 -23.95
CA GLU A 130 -6.44 -17.60 -22.67
C GLU A 130 -7.58 -17.82 -21.66
N PHE A 131 -8.59 -16.94 -21.60
CA PHE A 131 -9.79 -17.16 -20.78
C PHE A 131 -10.52 -18.46 -21.16
N LYS A 132 -10.64 -18.75 -22.47
CA LYS A 132 -11.23 -20.00 -22.97
C LYS A 132 -10.39 -21.23 -22.58
N LEU A 133 -9.07 -21.14 -22.73
CA LEU A 133 -8.15 -22.25 -22.49
C LEU A 133 -8.07 -22.64 -21.01
N LEU A 134 -7.96 -21.66 -20.13
CA LEU A 134 -7.83 -21.91 -18.69
C LEU A 134 -9.13 -22.43 -18.08
N LYS A 135 -10.27 -22.32 -18.78
CA LYS A 135 -11.63 -22.55 -18.24
C LYS A 135 -11.87 -21.79 -16.93
N GLN A 136 -11.08 -20.75 -16.71
CA GLN A 136 -11.11 -19.92 -15.53
C GLN A 136 -11.69 -18.58 -15.94
N ASN A 137 -12.68 -18.14 -15.18
CA ASN A 137 -13.24 -16.81 -15.33
C ASN A 137 -12.32 -15.76 -14.72
N GLU A 138 -11.15 -16.12 -14.20
CA GLU A 138 -10.20 -15.22 -13.58
C GLU A 138 -8.80 -15.45 -14.13
N ILE A 139 -8.17 -14.39 -14.65
CA ILE A 139 -6.78 -14.42 -15.08
C ILE A 139 -6.02 -13.31 -14.39
N SER A 140 -4.83 -13.66 -13.89
CA SER A 140 -3.84 -12.70 -13.43
C SER A 140 -2.66 -12.65 -14.39
N MET A 141 -2.34 -11.45 -14.89
CA MET A 141 -1.35 -11.31 -15.95
C MET A 141 -0.42 -10.11 -15.74
N PHE A 142 0.87 -10.38 -15.96
CA PHE A 142 1.95 -9.41 -15.95
C PHE A 142 2.30 -8.99 -17.38
N GLY A 143 2.51 -7.69 -17.62
CA GLY A 143 3.10 -7.18 -18.88
C GLY A 143 2.11 -6.87 -20.01
N TYR A 144 0.81 -7.09 -19.82
CA TYR A 144 -0.22 -6.82 -20.83
C TYR A 144 -1.21 -5.70 -20.44
N TYR A 145 -0.83 -4.83 -19.51
CA TYR A 145 -1.72 -3.82 -18.92
C TYR A 145 -2.53 -3.01 -19.94
N GLY A 146 -1.89 -2.55 -21.03
CA GLY A 146 -2.59 -1.79 -22.08
C GLY A 146 -3.66 -2.61 -22.82
N SER A 147 -3.44 -3.90 -23.05
CA SER A 147 -4.42 -4.79 -23.68
C SER A 147 -5.57 -5.12 -22.72
N PHE A 148 -5.29 -5.31 -21.43
CA PHE A 148 -6.34 -5.46 -20.41
C PHE A 148 -7.18 -4.20 -20.29
N GLU A 149 -6.56 -3.01 -20.28
CA GLU A 149 -7.31 -1.75 -20.29
C GLU A 149 -8.20 -1.61 -21.52
N ALA A 150 -7.71 -2.00 -22.69
CA ALA A 150 -8.47 -1.93 -23.92
C ALA A 150 -9.65 -2.92 -23.95
N LEU A 151 -9.48 -4.13 -23.39
CA LEU A 151 -10.55 -5.11 -23.19
C LEU A 151 -11.59 -4.62 -22.18
N MET A 152 -11.17 -3.96 -21.09
CA MET A 152 -12.06 -3.32 -20.12
C MET A 152 -12.87 -2.19 -20.76
N VAL A 153 -12.23 -1.33 -21.56
CA VAL A 153 -12.92 -0.23 -22.27
C VAL A 153 -13.98 -0.74 -23.26
N ARG A 154 -13.75 -1.91 -23.88
CA ARG A 154 -14.75 -2.58 -24.73
C ARG A 154 -15.83 -3.31 -23.93
N GLY A 155 -15.62 -3.49 -22.63
CA GLY A 155 -16.55 -4.16 -21.72
C GLY A 155 -16.52 -5.68 -21.84
N TYR A 156 -15.41 -6.26 -22.29
CA TYR A 156 -15.26 -7.72 -22.40
C TYR A 156 -14.78 -8.35 -21.11
N ILE A 157 -14.07 -7.58 -20.28
CA ILE A 157 -13.58 -8.00 -18.98
C ILE A 157 -13.79 -6.90 -17.94
N VAL A 158 -13.76 -7.28 -16.66
CA VAL A 158 -13.82 -6.40 -15.50
C VAL A 158 -12.74 -6.78 -14.49
N GLU A 159 -12.13 -5.80 -13.83
CA GLU A 159 -11.22 -6.05 -12.71
C GLU A 159 -12.02 -6.46 -11.46
N ILE A 160 -11.60 -7.54 -10.78
CA ILE A 160 -12.24 -8.05 -9.55
C ILE A 160 -11.40 -7.71 -8.32
N ASP A 161 -10.11 -8.01 -8.39
CA ASP A 161 -9.21 -7.88 -7.25
C ASP A 161 -7.87 -7.33 -7.70
N ARG A 162 -7.30 -6.47 -6.87
CA ARG A 162 -5.98 -5.88 -7.06
C ARG A 162 -5.26 -5.92 -5.73
N LYS A 163 -4.20 -6.73 -5.65
CA LYS A 163 -3.43 -6.90 -4.43
C LYS A 163 -2.32 -5.85 -4.32
N PRO A 164 -2.34 -4.93 -3.32
CA PRO A 164 -1.27 -3.96 -3.08
C PRO A 164 -0.20 -4.51 -2.10
N PRO A 165 1.05 -3.97 -2.07
CA PRO A 165 2.00 -3.81 -3.16
C PRO A 165 3.23 -4.74 -2.98
N SER A 166 3.55 -5.52 -4.00
CA SER A 166 4.96 -5.68 -4.42
C SER A 166 5.10 -4.92 -5.74
N SER A 167 6.31 -4.66 -6.23
CA SER A 167 6.62 -3.84 -7.41
C SER A 167 5.83 -4.12 -8.71
N ARG A 168 4.97 -5.15 -8.72
CA ARG A 168 4.10 -5.57 -9.82
C ARG A 168 2.74 -5.97 -9.22
N PRO A 169 1.69 -5.13 -9.32
CA PRO A 169 0.40 -5.46 -8.75
C PRO A 169 -0.19 -6.67 -9.49
N LEU A 170 -0.58 -7.69 -8.73
CA LEU A 170 -1.36 -8.81 -9.25
C LEU A 170 -2.80 -8.33 -9.39
N VAL A 171 -3.31 -8.28 -10.62
CA VAL A 171 -4.68 -7.86 -10.92
C VAL A 171 -5.42 -9.05 -11.50
N SER A 172 -6.53 -9.41 -10.88
CA SER A 172 -7.44 -10.47 -11.32
C SER A 172 -8.57 -9.87 -12.15
N TYR A 173 -8.76 -10.39 -13.35
CA TYR A 173 -9.81 -9.94 -14.26
C TYR A 173 -10.83 -11.04 -14.52
N ARG A 174 -12.11 -10.67 -14.62
CA ARG A 174 -13.19 -11.55 -15.02
C ARG A 174 -13.80 -11.23 -16.36
N LEU A 175 -14.15 -12.28 -17.09
CA LEU A 175 -14.86 -12.20 -18.35
C LEU A 175 -16.33 -11.79 -18.15
N THR A 176 -16.83 -10.90 -19.00
CA THR A 176 -18.26 -10.53 -19.03
C THR A 176 -19.01 -11.39 -20.03
N ASP A 177 -20.35 -11.43 -19.94
CA ASP A 177 -21.20 -12.14 -20.91
C ASP A 177 -20.93 -11.70 -22.35
N ARG A 178 -20.62 -10.42 -22.55
CA ARG A 178 -20.23 -9.88 -23.87
C ARG A 178 -18.86 -10.42 -24.30
N GLY A 179 -17.91 -10.50 -23.38
CA GLY A 179 -16.60 -11.11 -23.62
C GLY A 179 -16.73 -12.59 -24.00
N GLU A 180 -17.61 -13.34 -23.34
CA GLU A 180 -17.92 -14.74 -23.66
C GLU A 180 -18.45 -14.88 -25.09
N GLN A 181 -19.44 -14.06 -25.47
CA GLN A 181 -19.97 -14.07 -26.84
C GLN A 181 -18.88 -13.81 -27.89
N VAL A 182 -17.98 -12.86 -27.62
CA VAL A 182 -16.86 -12.55 -28.52
C VAL A 182 -15.89 -13.73 -28.60
N ILE A 183 -15.58 -14.37 -27.48
CA ILE A 183 -14.72 -15.56 -27.44
C ILE A 183 -15.33 -16.72 -28.22
N SER A 184 -16.63 -16.96 -28.09
CA SER A 184 -17.34 -17.99 -28.86
C SER A 184 -17.35 -17.71 -30.36
N ALA A 185 -17.32 -16.44 -30.77
CA ALA A 185 -17.26 -16.03 -32.16
C ALA A 185 -15.85 -16.09 -32.76
N LEU A 186 -14.80 -16.09 -31.93
CA LEU A 186 -13.42 -16.25 -32.38
C LEU A 186 -13.17 -17.70 -32.80
N LYS A 187 -12.78 -17.90 -34.07
CA LYS A 187 -12.37 -19.22 -34.57
C LYS A 187 -11.09 -19.67 -33.88
N ASP A 188 -10.99 -20.97 -33.62
CA ASP A 188 -9.79 -21.64 -33.12
C ASP A 188 -8.84 -21.91 -34.30
N ASP A 189 -8.29 -20.85 -34.89
CA ASP A 189 -7.16 -20.93 -35.83
C ASP A 189 -5.83 -20.91 -35.07
#